data_AF-A0A2N0XVG6-F1
#
_entry.id   AF-A0A2N0XVG6-F1
#
_cell.length_a   1.000
_cell.length_b   1.000
_cell.length_c   1.000
_cell.angle_alpha   90.00
_cell.angle_beta   90.00
_cell.angle_gamma   90.00
#
_symmetry.space_group_name_H-M   'P 1'
#
loop_
_entity.id
_entity.type
_entity.pdbx_description
1 polymer ?
#
loop_
_entity_poly.entity_id
_entity_poly.type
_entity_poly.pdbx_seq_one_letter_code
_entity_poly.pdbx_strand_id
1 'polypeptide(L)'
;MDLYAELLQQREYVVLSVLLAISTLINLPKIVSFYQSSKKQRGVSISNAIADPDVSQDLKAHLKEELDTEYFRNIHGVKLGLPMLKAALILNGRVSDRVSFRHVIKLIKLLPDISDINDVSYRVKLSSLDNVMCLYNLVLGALITIFGFASFLLFLYSISTNFNLGFLLTGIACVFMGAYMFNDGVAWVSVKHVNKALEGFESKSINS
;
A
#
# COMPACT_ATOMS: atom_id res chain seq x y z
N MET A 1 -20.05 -7.81 28.53
CA MET A 1 -19.29 -6.61 28.96
C MET A 1 -18.78 -6.81 30.37
N ASP A 2 -19.61 -7.34 31.27
CA ASP A 2 -19.29 -7.52 32.70
C ASP A 2 -18.09 -8.45 32.96
N LEU A 3 -17.99 -9.59 32.25
CA LEU A 3 -16.85 -10.52 32.36
C LEU A 3 -15.49 -9.85 32.07
N TYR A 4 -15.42 -8.98 31.06
CA TYR A 4 -14.17 -8.30 30.69
C TYR A 4 -13.78 -7.25 31.74
N ALA A 5 -14.77 -6.52 32.27
CA ALA A 5 -14.56 -5.54 33.33
C ALA A 5 -14.13 -6.19 34.65
N GLU A 6 -14.69 -7.36 34.96
CA GLU A 6 -14.37 -8.14 36.15
C GLU A 6 -12.94 -8.73 36.08
N LEU A 7 -12.55 -9.30 34.94
CA LEU A 7 -11.18 -9.79 34.71
C LEU A 7 -10.13 -8.66 34.74
N LEU A 8 -10.51 -7.45 34.29
CA LEU A 8 -9.68 -6.23 34.40
C LEU A 8 -9.46 -5.82 35.87
N GLN A 9 -10.50 -5.91 36.70
CA GLN A 9 -10.40 -5.61 38.14
C GLN A 9 -9.61 -6.68 38.91
N GLN A 10 -9.75 -7.95 38.53
CA GLN A 10 -9.04 -9.08 39.12
C GLN A 10 -7.56 -9.19 38.67
N ARG A 11 -7.10 -8.31 37.77
CA ARG A 11 -5.75 -8.31 37.18
C ARG A 11 -5.39 -9.60 36.44
N GLU A 12 -6.39 -10.37 35.99
CA GLU A 12 -6.19 -11.59 35.21
C GLU A 12 -5.97 -11.28 33.73
N TYR A 13 -4.90 -10.53 33.43
CA TYR A 13 -4.61 -10.03 32.09
C TYR A 13 -4.36 -11.15 31.07
N VAL A 14 -3.87 -12.31 31.51
CA VAL A 14 -3.63 -13.47 30.64
C VAL A 14 -4.95 -14.05 30.14
N VAL A 15 -5.90 -14.29 31.05
CA VAL A 15 -7.23 -14.84 30.73
C VAL A 15 -8.00 -13.89 29.84
N LEU A 16 -7.96 -12.59 30.16
CA LEU A 16 -8.53 -11.52 29.34
C LEU A 16 -7.96 -11.51 27.92
N SER A 17 -6.64 -11.62 27.78
CA SER A 17 -5.96 -11.60 26.47
C SER A 17 -6.34 -12.81 25.61
N VAL A 18 -6.43 -14.00 26.22
CA VAL A 18 -6.87 -15.22 25.52
C VAL A 18 -8.32 -15.10 25.05
N LEU A 19 -9.21 -14.59 25.91
CA LEU A 19 -10.61 -14.34 25.56
C LEU A 19 -10.76 -13.36 24.38
N LEU A 20 -10.01 -12.26 24.41
CA LEU A 20 -9.99 -11.28 23.30
C LEU A 20 -9.46 -11.88 22.00
N ALA A 21 -8.39 -12.68 22.07
CA ALA A 21 -7.82 -13.35 20.91
C ALA A 21 -8.82 -14.34 20.28
N ILE A 22 -9.46 -15.17 21.10
CA ILE A 22 -10.48 -16.13 20.64
C ILE A 22 -11.68 -15.39 20.04
N SER A 23 -12.18 -14.34 20.70
CA SER A 23 -13.31 -13.55 20.21
C SER A 23 -13.01 -12.90 18.84
N THR A 24 -11.77 -12.42 18.66
CA THR A 24 -11.32 -11.84 17.39
C THR A 24 -11.21 -12.92 16.30
N LEU A 25 -10.64 -14.08 16.62
CA LEU A 25 -10.54 -15.23 15.70
C LEU A 25 -11.92 -15.71 15.22
N ILE A 26 -12.89 -15.83 16.11
CA ILE A 26 -14.27 -16.25 15.78
C ILE A 26 -14.95 -15.22 14.85
N ASN A 27 -14.73 -13.93 15.08
CA ASN A 27 -15.34 -12.87 14.28
C ASN A 27 -14.56 -12.51 13.01
N LEU A 28 -13.35 -13.05 12.84
CA LEU A 28 -12.48 -12.77 11.69
C LEU A 28 -13.17 -13.01 10.33
N PRO A 29 -13.93 -14.10 10.11
CA PRO A 29 -14.63 -14.31 8.84
C PRO A 29 -15.66 -13.23 8.52
N LYS A 30 -16.38 -12.71 9.54
CA LYS A 30 -17.36 -11.63 9.38
C LYS A 30 -16.69 -10.30 9.04
N ILE A 31 -15.54 -10.02 9.67
CA ILE A 31 -14.75 -8.82 9.38
C ILE A 31 -14.24 -8.87 7.94
N VAL A 32 -13.72 -10.04 7.51
CA VAL A 32 -13.22 -10.24 6.15
C VAL A 32 -14.34 -10.11 5.12
N SER A 33 -15.51 -10.71 5.34
CA SER A 33 -16.64 -10.63 4.41
C SER A 33 -17.20 -9.20 4.30
N PHE A 34 -17.30 -8.49 5.43
CA PHE A 34 -17.69 -7.07 5.45
C PHE A 34 -16.71 -6.20 4.65
N TYR A 35 -15.41 -6.37 4.87
CA TYR A 35 -14.38 -5.64 4.13
C TYR A 35 -14.44 -5.92 2.63
N GLN A 36 -14.57 -7.18 2.22
CA GLN A 36 -14.69 -7.56 0.81
C GLN A 36 -15.96 -6.99 0.16
N SER A 37 -17.08 -7.00 0.87
CA SER A 37 -18.35 -6.43 0.38
C SER A 37 -18.23 -4.92 0.19
N SER A 38 -17.73 -4.20 1.20
CA SER A 38 -17.55 -2.75 1.16
C SER A 38 -16.62 -2.33 0.02
N LYS A 39 -15.55 -3.09 -0.23
CA LYS A 39 -14.61 -2.84 -1.33
C LYS A 39 -15.29 -2.91 -2.72
N LYS A 40 -16.28 -3.78 -2.90
CA LYS A 40 -16.99 -3.96 -4.18
C LYS A 40 -18.18 -3.02 -4.37
N GLN A 41 -18.75 -2.50 -3.27
CA GLN A 41 -19.98 -1.72 -3.29
C GLN A 41 -19.91 -0.52 -4.24
N ARG A 42 -18.80 0.24 -4.22
CA ARG A 42 -18.62 1.41 -5.09
C ARG A 42 -18.66 1.04 -6.57
N GLY A 43 -17.98 -0.04 -6.97
CA GLY A 43 -17.98 -0.52 -8.35
C GLY A 43 -19.37 -0.98 -8.82
N VAL A 44 -20.13 -1.61 -7.92
CA VAL A 44 -21.53 -2.02 -8.19
C VAL A 44 -22.42 -0.79 -8.36
N SER A 45 -22.31 0.22 -7.49
CA SER A 45 -23.09 1.46 -7.61
C SER A 45 -22.81 2.20 -8.92
N ILE A 46 -21.53 2.31 -9.31
CA ILE A 46 -21.14 2.93 -10.58
C ILE A 46 -21.70 2.13 -11.77
N SER A 47 -21.60 0.80 -11.73
CA SER A 47 -22.10 -0.07 -12.80
C SER A 47 -23.62 0.06 -12.97
N ASN A 48 -24.36 0.11 -11.86
CA ASN A 48 -25.81 0.30 -11.87
C ASN A 48 -26.19 1.67 -12.46
N ALA A 49 -25.48 2.73 -12.09
CA ALA A 49 -25.71 4.07 -12.63
C ALA A 49 -25.40 4.17 -14.14
N ILE A 50 -24.44 3.40 -14.65
CA ILE A 50 -24.16 3.32 -16.09
C ILE A 50 -25.30 2.61 -16.85
N ALA A 51 -25.91 1.60 -16.23
CA ALA A 51 -27.00 0.82 -16.81
C ALA A 51 -28.36 1.53 -16.78
N ASP A 52 -28.50 2.56 -15.92
CA ASP A 52 -29.74 3.31 -15.75
C ASP A 52 -30.06 4.16 -17.01
N PRO A 53 -31.23 4.00 -17.65
CA PRO A 53 -31.61 4.77 -18.83
C PRO A 53 -31.75 6.27 -18.57
N ASP A 54 -32.06 6.70 -17.33
CA ASP A 54 -32.34 8.09 -16.97
C ASP A 54 -31.06 8.92 -16.79
N VAL A 55 -29.90 8.27 -16.76
CA VAL A 55 -28.60 8.94 -16.63
C VAL A 55 -28.11 9.43 -18.00
N SER A 56 -27.68 10.70 -18.05
CA SER A 56 -27.16 11.33 -19.26
C SER A 56 -25.95 10.61 -19.84
N GLN A 57 -25.76 10.66 -21.16
CA GLN A 57 -24.63 10.01 -21.82
C GLN A 57 -23.26 10.55 -21.34
N ASP A 58 -23.17 11.85 -21.08
CA ASP A 58 -21.94 12.48 -20.58
C ASP A 58 -21.56 11.94 -19.20
N LEU A 59 -22.55 11.78 -18.30
CA LEU A 59 -22.32 11.20 -16.99
C LEU A 59 -21.96 9.72 -17.08
N LYS A 60 -22.57 8.97 -18.00
CA LYS A 60 -22.19 7.56 -18.26
C LYS A 60 -20.75 7.44 -18.75
N ALA A 61 -20.29 8.35 -19.61
CA ALA A 61 -18.91 8.36 -20.08
C ALA A 61 -17.93 8.61 -18.92
N HIS A 62 -18.21 9.61 -18.08
CA HIS A 62 -17.41 9.88 -16.89
C HIS A 62 -17.40 8.72 -15.88
N LEU A 63 -18.56 8.10 -15.64
CA LEU A 63 -18.67 6.94 -14.74
C LEU A 63 -17.89 5.72 -15.25
N LYS A 64 -17.79 5.52 -16.57
CA LYS A 64 -16.94 4.45 -17.13
C LYS A 64 -15.47 4.67 -16.82
N GLU A 65 -14.98 5.91 -16.96
CA GLU A 65 -13.60 6.24 -16.60
C GLU A 65 -13.35 6.05 -15.09
N GLU A 66 -14.30 6.45 -14.25
CA GLU A 66 -14.20 6.23 -12.80
C GLU A 66 -14.23 4.73 -12.46
N LEU A 67 -15.02 3.94 -13.19
CA LEU A 67 -15.10 2.49 -13.02
C LEU A 67 -13.75 1.80 -13.30
N ASP A 68 -13.02 2.24 -14.32
CA ASP A 68 -11.68 1.72 -14.64
C ASP A 68 -10.70 1.99 -13.49
N THR A 69 -10.72 3.21 -12.93
CA THR A 69 -9.87 3.54 -11.76
C THR A 69 -10.27 2.75 -10.52
N GLU A 70 -11.56 2.45 -10.35
CA GLU A 70 -12.08 1.67 -9.24
C GLU A 70 -11.69 0.18 -9.36
N TYR A 71 -11.76 -0.40 -10.55
CA TYR A 71 -11.25 -1.76 -10.80
C TYR A 71 -9.74 -1.83 -10.56
N PHE A 72 -9.00 -0.83 -11.04
CA PHE A 72 -7.58 -0.73 -10.78
C PHE A 72 -7.27 -0.67 -9.28
N ARG A 73 -7.99 0.18 -8.53
CA ARG A 73 -7.89 0.26 -7.06
C ARG A 73 -8.19 -1.07 -6.40
N ASN A 74 -9.19 -1.79 -6.89
CA ASN A 74 -9.59 -3.06 -6.32
C ASN A 74 -8.57 -4.18 -6.56
N ILE A 75 -7.93 -4.22 -7.73
CA ILE A 75 -6.93 -5.23 -8.08
C ILE A 75 -5.57 -4.89 -7.44
N HIS A 76 -5.11 -3.66 -7.59
CA HIS A 76 -3.75 -3.25 -7.21
C HIS A 76 -3.65 -2.61 -5.82
N GLY A 77 -4.79 -2.31 -5.18
CA GLY A 77 -4.83 -1.71 -3.85
C GLY A 77 -4.40 -0.24 -3.81
N VAL A 78 -4.29 0.41 -4.97
CA VAL A 78 -3.81 1.80 -5.09
C VAL A 78 -4.86 2.65 -5.79
N LYS A 79 -5.26 3.75 -5.14
CA LYS A 79 -6.11 4.76 -5.77
C LYS A 79 -5.23 5.67 -6.64
N LEU A 80 -5.52 5.70 -7.94
CA LEU A 80 -4.89 6.60 -8.91
C LEU A 80 -6.00 7.40 -9.62
N GLY A 81 -5.73 8.65 -9.95
CA GLY A 81 -6.57 9.37 -10.90
C GLY A 81 -6.39 8.80 -12.31
N LEU A 82 -7.37 9.01 -13.18
CA LEU A 82 -7.32 8.53 -14.57
C LEU A 82 -6.05 8.91 -15.34
N PRO A 83 -5.50 10.16 -15.23
CA PRO A 83 -4.25 10.51 -15.90
C PRO A 83 -3.06 9.67 -15.42
N MET A 84 -2.97 9.41 -14.11
CA MET A 84 -1.91 8.59 -13.53
C MET A 84 -2.07 7.12 -13.90
N LEU A 85 -3.30 6.62 -13.99
CA LEU A 85 -3.58 5.26 -14.46
C LEU A 85 -3.13 5.09 -15.92
N LYS A 86 -3.51 6.01 -16.81
CA LYS A 86 -3.09 6.01 -18.21
C LYS A 86 -1.55 6.05 -18.32
N ALA A 87 -0.92 6.94 -17.55
CA ALA A 87 0.53 7.03 -17.47
C ALA A 87 1.19 5.72 -17.01
N ALA A 88 0.63 5.06 -15.99
CA ALA A 88 1.15 3.78 -15.50
C ALA A 88 1.05 2.68 -16.56
N LEU A 89 -0.05 2.62 -17.31
CA LEU A 89 -0.23 1.65 -18.39
C LEU A 89 0.74 1.89 -19.55
N ILE A 90 0.94 3.15 -19.96
CA ILE A 90 1.93 3.53 -20.98
C ILE A 90 3.33 3.10 -20.54
N LEU A 91 3.72 3.44 -19.31
CA LEU A 91 5.04 3.09 -18.80
C LEU A 91 5.23 1.57 -18.73
N ASN A 92 4.21 0.85 -18.27
CA ASN A 92 4.23 -0.61 -18.23
C ASN A 92 4.40 -1.22 -19.62
N GLY A 93 3.73 -0.71 -20.64
CA GLY A 93 3.90 -1.18 -22.02
C GLY A 93 5.33 -1.04 -22.55
N ARG A 94 6.11 -0.08 -22.02
CA ARG A 94 7.50 0.14 -22.41
C ARG A 94 8.50 -0.71 -21.64
N VAL A 95 8.19 -1.10 -20.40
CA VAL A 95 9.13 -1.78 -19.49
C VAL A 95 8.70 -3.18 -19.07
N SER A 96 7.54 -3.68 -19.52
CA SER A 96 6.93 -4.94 -19.07
C SER A 96 7.86 -6.15 -19.18
N ASP A 97 8.73 -6.16 -20.19
CA ASP A 97 9.64 -7.27 -20.46
C ASP A 97 10.79 -7.35 -19.44
N ARG A 98 11.01 -6.28 -18.65
CA ARG A 98 12.16 -6.16 -17.74
C ARG A 98 11.77 -5.85 -16.31
N VAL A 99 10.60 -5.24 -16.09
CA VAL A 99 10.19 -4.72 -14.78
C VAL A 99 8.75 -5.08 -14.50
N SER A 100 8.51 -5.63 -13.30
CA SER A 100 7.15 -5.92 -12.86
C SER A 100 6.32 -4.65 -12.70
N PHE A 101 5.04 -4.73 -13.04
CA PHE A 101 4.11 -3.61 -12.94
C PHE A 101 4.04 -2.99 -11.53
N ARG A 102 4.36 -3.76 -10.48
CA ARG A 102 4.44 -3.26 -9.11
C ARG A 102 5.43 -2.10 -8.96
N HIS A 103 6.58 -2.13 -9.63
CA HIS A 103 7.55 -1.04 -9.58
C HIS A 103 7.04 0.21 -10.31
N VAL A 104 6.32 0.03 -11.42
CA VAL A 104 5.64 1.12 -12.14
C VAL A 104 4.60 1.80 -11.26
N ILE A 105 3.78 1.03 -10.53
CA ILE A 105 2.78 1.57 -9.60
C ILE A 105 3.41 2.31 -8.43
N LYS A 106 4.53 1.82 -7.88
CA LYS A 106 5.25 2.56 -6.83
C LYS A 106 5.76 3.90 -7.33
N LEU A 107 6.25 3.91 -8.56
CA LEU A 107 6.85 5.06 -9.21
C LEU A 107 5.82 6.12 -9.59
N ILE A 108 4.65 5.72 -10.11
CA ILE A 108 3.62 6.68 -10.55
C ILE A 108 3.13 7.57 -9.41
N LYS A 109 3.16 7.09 -8.17
CA LYS A 109 2.82 7.90 -6.99
C LYS A 109 3.80 9.04 -6.73
N LEU A 110 5.04 8.89 -7.19
CA LEU A 110 6.13 9.85 -7.01
C LEU A 110 6.41 10.67 -8.28
N LEU A 111 5.57 10.53 -9.32
CA LEU A 111 5.78 11.25 -10.57
C LEU A 111 5.20 12.66 -10.45
N PRO A 112 6.05 13.71 -10.42
CA PRO A 112 5.57 15.08 -10.38
C PRO A 112 5.06 15.55 -11.74
N ASP A 113 5.53 14.95 -12.84
CA ASP A 113 5.20 15.36 -14.20
C ASP A 113 5.08 14.17 -15.18
N ILE A 114 3.97 14.16 -15.91
CA ILE A 114 3.61 13.15 -16.93
C ILE A 114 3.71 13.71 -18.36
N SER A 115 4.10 14.98 -18.53
CA SER A 115 3.92 15.76 -19.76
C SER A 115 4.63 15.18 -21.01
N ASP A 116 5.66 14.35 -20.83
CA ASP A 116 6.42 13.74 -21.93
C ASP A 116 6.45 12.20 -21.89
N ILE A 117 5.49 11.57 -21.21
CA ILE A 117 5.56 10.11 -20.97
C ILE A 117 5.53 9.26 -22.25
N ASN A 118 5.04 9.82 -23.36
CA ASN A 118 5.02 9.17 -24.66
C ASN A 118 6.38 9.20 -25.37
N ASP A 119 7.28 10.10 -24.99
CA ASP A 119 8.57 10.24 -25.64
C ASP A 119 9.51 9.08 -25.30
N VAL A 120 10.23 8.58 -26.31
CA VAL A 120 11.16 7.46 -26.16
C VAL A 120 12.29 7.80 -25.18
N SER A 121 12.73 9.06 -25.15
CA SER A 121 13.76 9.59 -24.25
C SER A 121 13.26 9.89 -22.83
N TYR A 122 11.96 9.71 -22.55
CA TYR A 122 11.38 9.97 -21.24
C TYR A 122 12.14 9.23 -20.13
N ARG A 123 12.36 9.93 -19.02
CA ARG A 123 12.97 9.41 -17.80
C ARG A 123 12.25 9.95 -16.59
N VAL A 124 12.13 9.09 -15.57
CA VAL A 124 11.53 9.48 -14.31
C VAL A 124 12.57 10.26 -13.51
N LYS A 125 12.28 11.54 -13.29
CA LYS A 125 13.10 12.43 -12.47
C LYS A 125 12.41 12.64 -11.12
N LEU A 126 13.10 12.25 -10.05
CA LEU A 126 12.71 12.60 -8.69
C LEU A 126 13.30 13.97 -8.34
N SER A 127 12.58 14.79 -7.59
CA SER A 127 13.14 16.03 -7.06
C SER A 127 14.27 15.70 -6.05
N SER A 128 15.19 16.65 -5.81
CA SER A 128 16.25 16.46 -4.81
C SER A 128 15.68 16.18 -3.42
N LEU A 129 14.56 16.82 -3.07
CA LEU A 129 13.87 16.59 -1.80
C LEU A 129 13.26 15.18 -1.74
N ASP A 130 12.61 14.72 -2.80
CA ASP A 130 12.03 13.37 -2.85
C ASP A 130 13.13 12.30 -2.72
N ASN A 131 14.29 12.53 -3.34
CA ASN A 131 15.43 11.62 -3.19
C ASN A 131 15.90 11.52 -1.73
N VAL A 132 16.05 12.65 -1.04
CA VAL A 132 16.45 12.67 0.37
C VAL A 132 15.38 11.99 1.24
N MET A 133 14.11 12.29 1.01
CA MET A 133 12.99 11.70 1.77
C MET A 133 12.87 10.19 1.55
N CYS A 134 13.00 9.71 0.31
CA CYS A 134 12.99 8.27 0.06
C CYS A 134 14.17 7.56 0.72
N LEU A 135 15.38 8.15 0.67
CA LEU A 135 16.55 7.56 1.33
C LEU A 135 16.40 7.56 2.85
N TYR A 136 15.92 8.67 3.42
CA TYR A 136 15.61 8.80 4.84
C TYR A 136 14.61 7.72 5.29
N ASN A 137 13.50 7.57 4.56
CA ASN A 137 12.47 6.58 4.85
C ASN A 137 12.98 5.14 4.71
N LEU A 138 13.85 4.88 3.74
CA LEU A 138 14.47 3.56 3.56
C LEU A 138 15.37 3.21 4.76
N VAL A 139 16.29 4.11 5.13
CA VAL A 139 17.28 3.85 6.18
C VAL A 139 16.61 3.83 7.57
N LEU A 140 15.84 4.87 7.91
CA LEU A 140 15.16 4.91 9.19
C LEU A 140 14.06 3.86 9.31
N GLY A 141 13.34 3.58 8.23
CA GLY A 141 12.34 2.51 8.22
C GLY A 141 12.95 1.16 8.61
N ALA A 142 14.13 0.83 8.05
CA ALA A 142 14.87 -0.37 8.42
C ALA A 142 15.31 -0.36 9.90
N LEU A 143 15.90 0.74 10.37
CA LEU A 143 16.37 0.86 11.76
C LEU A 143 15.22 0.78 12.78
N ILE A 144 14.11 1.47 12.53
CA ILE A 144 12.93 1.44 13.38
C ILE A 144 12.29 0.05 13.40
N THR A 145 12.27 -0.64 12.26
CA THR A 145 11.77 -2.04 12.19
C THR A 145 12.63 -2.97 13.04
N ILE A 146 13.96 -2.86 12.94
CA ILE A 146 14.90 -3.64 13.76
C ILE A 146 14.71 -3.33 15.25
N PHE A 147 14.58 -2.05 15.62
CA PHE A 147 14.32 -1.64 16.99
C PHE A 147 12.98 -2.18 17.52
N GLY A 148 11.93 -2.16 16.70
CA GLY A 148 10.63 -2.74 17.05
C GLY A 148 10.72 -4.25 17.28
N PHE A 149 11.45 -4.97 16.41
CA PHE A 149 11.69 -6.40 16.58
C PHE A 149 12.49 -6.70 17.87
N ALA A 150 13.54 -5.91 18.15
CA ALA A 150 14.31 -6.04 19.39
C ALA A 150 13.43 -5.78 20.63
N SER A 151 12.55 -4.77 20.59
CA SER A 151 11.59 -4.49 21.66
C SER A 151 10.63 -5.66 21.87
N PHE A 152 10.18 -6.31 20.79
CA PHE A 152 9.36 -7.51 20.89
C PHE A 152 10.11 -8.70 21.54
N LEU A 153 11.40 -8.89 21.23
CA LEU A 153 12.22 -9.91 21.92
C LEU A 153 12.39 -9.61 23.41
N LEU A 154 12.59 -8.33 23.77
CA LEU A 154 12.63 -7.90 25.17
C LEU A 154 11.29 -8.14 25.88
N PHE A 155 10.16 -7.99 25.19
CA PHE A 155 8.86 -8.36 25.74
C PHE A 155 8.79 -9.86 26.07
N LEU A 156 9.24 -10.74 25.17
CA LEU A 156 9.26 -12.19 25.43
C LEU A 156 10.10 -12.53 26.67
N TYR A 157 11.25 -11.87 26.85
CA TYR A 157 12.06 -11.99 28.05
C TYR A 157 11.37 -11.42 29.30
N SER A 158 10.61 -10.33 29.16
CA SER A 158 9.88 -9.69 30.26
C SER A 158 8.77 -10.58 30.85
N ILE A 159 8.22 -11.52 30.06
CA ILE A 159 7.18 -12.46 30.51
C ILE A 159 7.66 -13.31 31.69
N SER A 160 8.93 -13.74 31.69
CA SER A 160 9.48 -14.61 32.74
C SER A 160 10.16 -13.85 33.89
N THR A 161 10.36 -12.53 33.75
CA THR A 161 11.13 -11.73 34.71
C THR A 161 10.27 -10.65 35.37
N ASN A 162 9.97 -9.59 34.64
CA ASN A 162 9.11 -8.50 35.09
C ASN A 162 8.22 -8.06 33.93
N PHE A 163 6.94 -8.44 34.02
CA PHE A 163 5.98 -8.28 32.95
C PHE A 163 5.80 -6.79 32.57
N ASN A 164 6.24 -6.43 31.37
CA ASN A 164 6.15 -5.05 30.87
C ASN A 164 5.49 -5.00 29.48
N LEU A 165 4.20 -4.69 29.47
CA LEU A 165 3.41 -4.51 28.25
C LEU A 165 3.91 -3.37 27.33
N GLY A 166 4.68 -2.41 27.87
CA GLY A 166 5.25 -1.32 27.09
C GLY A 166 6.13 -1.83 25.95
N PHE A 167 6.93 -2.87 26.18
CA PHE A 167 7.79 -3.46 25.14
C PHE A 167 6.98 -4.09 24.00
N LEU A 168 5.83 -4.69 24.30
CA LEU A 168 4.93 -5.24 23.27
C LEU A 168 4.35 -4.12 22.41
N LEU A 169 3.80 -3.07 23.05
CA LEU A 169 3.16 -1.96 22.35
C LEU A 169 4.17 -1.18 21.49
N THR A 170 5.34 -0.87 22.05
CA THR A 170 6.43 -0.21 21.32
C THR A 170 6.93 -1.09 20.18
N GLY A 171 7.10 -2.40 20.42
CA GLY A 171 7.53 -3.34 19.38
C GLY A 171 6.58 -3.38 18.19
N ILE A 172 5.28 -3.53 18.45
CA ILE A 172 4.24 -3.53 17.41
C ILE A 172 4.24 -2.19 16.65
N ALA A 173 4.18 -1.07 17.36
CA ALA A 173 4.12 0.26 16.74
C ALA A 173 5.35 0.54 15.86
N CYS A 174 6.56 0.26 16.36
CA CYS A 174 7.79 0.48 15.62
C CYS A 174 7.91 -0.46 14.42
N VAL A 175 7.53 -1.74 14.52
CA VAL A 175 7.56 -2.65 13.37
C VAL A 175 6.64 -2.16 12.25
N PHE A 176 5.39 -1.80 12.57
CA PHE A 176 4.45 -1.33 11.55
C PHE A 176 4.87 0.02 10.95
N MET A 177 5.28 0.98 11.77
CA MET A 177 5.75 2.28 11.29
C MET A 177 7.03 2.16 10.45
N GLY A 178 7.99 1.38 10.93
CA GLY A 178 9.25 1.14 10.23
C GLY A 178 9.04 0.44 8.89
N ALA A 179 8.18 -0.59 8.85
CA ALA A 179 7.85 -1.29 7.61
C ALA A 179 7.13 -0.38 6.60
N TYR A 180 6.25 0.50 7.08
CA TYR A 180 5.58 1.50 6.25
C TYR A 180 6.59 2.48 5.62
N MET A 181 7.45 3.10 6.45
CA MET A 181 8.51 4.00 5.98
C MET A 181 9.46 3.29 5.00
N PHE A 182 9.90 2.08 5.33
CA PHE A 182 10.78 1.30 4.48
C PHE A 182 10.15 1.04 3.10
N ASN A 183 8.88 0.64 3.08
CA ASN A 183 8.15 0.36 1.84
C ASN A 183 8.02 1.61 0.94
N ASP A 184 7.85 2.78 1.52
CA ASP A 184 7.84 4.06 0.82
C ASP A 184 9.24 4.41 0.29
N GLY A 185 10.29 4.17 1.08
CA GLY A 185 11.69 4.37 0.64
C GLY A 185 12.11 3.49 -0.55
N VAL A 186 11.57 2.26 -0.66
CA VAL A 186 11.84 1.33 -1.78
C VAL A 186 11.42 1.90 -3.15
N ALA A 187 10.57 2.92 -3.18
CA ALA A 187 10.22 3.60 -4.42
C ALA A 187 11.45 4.21 -5.12
N TRP A 188 12.49 4.62 -4.38
CA TRP A 188 13.76 5.08 -4.94
C TRP A 188 14.49 4.01 -5.78
N VAL A 189 14.52 2.77 -5.27
CA VAL A 189 15.08 1.63 -6.01
C VAL A 189 14.26 1.34 -7.26
N SER A 190 12.93 1.47 -7.15
CA SER A 190 12.02 1.25 -8.27
C SER A 190 12.25 2.26 -9.41
N VAL A 191 12.53 3.52 -9.09
CA VAL A 191 12.91 4.56 -10.08
C VAL A 191 14.16 4.18 -10.84
N LYS A 192 15.22 3.75 -10.14
CA LYS A 192 16.46 3.31 -10.81
C LYS A 192 16.23 2.12 -11.72
N HIS A 193 15.43 1.15 -11.27
CA HIS A 193 15.16 -0.06 -12.03
C HIS A 193 14.33 0.22 -13.29
N VAL A 194 13.31 1.07 -13.18
CA VAL A 194 12.48 1.50 -14.31
C VAL A 194 13.29 2.34 -15.30
N ASN A 195 14.10 3.30 -14.84
CA ASN A 195 14.95 4.10 -15.73
C ASN A 195 15.95 3.24 -16.51
N LYS A 196 16.56 2.24 -15.87
CA LYS A 196 17.43 1.26 -16.55
C LYS A 196 16.67 0.44 -17.61
N ALA A 197 15.41 0.11 -17.35
CA ALA A 197 14.58 -0.58 -18.34
C ALA A 197 14.20 0.32 -19.52
N LEU A 198 13.91 1.60 -19.25
CA LEU A 198 13.65 2.61 -20.29
C LEU A 198 14.86 2.85 -21.18
N GLU A 199 16.08 2.91 -20.62
CA GLU A 199 17.34 2.95 -21.40
C GLU A 199 17.46 1.74 -22.34
N GLY A 200 17.12 0.56 -21.81
CA GLY A 200 17.06 -0.66 -22.60
C GLY A 200 16.06 -0.62 -23.74
N PHE A 201 14.87 -0.07 -23.50
CA PHE A 201 13.84 0.13 -24.50
C PHE A 201 14.28 1.10 -25.60
N GLU A 202 14.84 2.25 -25.22
CA GLU A 202 15.36 3.25 -26.16
C GLU A 202 16.46 2.66 -27.05
N SER A 203 17.43 1.95 -26.46
CA SER A 203 18.49 1.29 -27.23
C SER A 203 17.95 0.26 -28.24
N LYS A 204 16.83 -0.41 -27.94
CA LYS A 204 16.20 -1.35 -28.87
C LYS A 204 15.44 -0.62 -29.98
N SER A 205 14.79 0.50 -29.66
CA SER A 205 14.05 1.31 -30.65
C SER A 205 14.94 2.04 -31.66
N ILE A 206 16.18 2.40 -31.27
CA ILE A 206 17.16 3.04 -32.17
C ILE A 206 17.78 2.02 -33.15
N ASN A 207 17.84 0.74 -32.74
CA ASN A 207 18.46 -0.34 -33.52
C ASN A 207 17.45 -1.17 -34.35
N SER A 208 16.17 -0.80 -34.34
CA SER A 208 15.09 -1.44 -35.11
C SER A 208 14.65 -0.56 -36.26
#